data_AF-C7LNR5-F1
#
_entry.id   AF-C7LNR5-F1
#
_cell.length_a   1.000
_cell.length_b   1.000
_cell.length_c   1.000
_cell.angle_alpha   90.00
_cell.angle_beta   90.00
_cell.angle_gamma   90.00
#
_symmetry.space_group_name_H-M   'P 1'
#
loop_
_entity.id
_entity.type
_entity.pdbx_description
1 polymer ?
#
loop_
_entity_poly.entity_id
_entity_poly.type
_entity_poly.pdbx_seq_one_letter_code
_entity_poly.pdbx_strand_id
1 'polypeptide(L)' 'MLINRIQASIFRQLCERQNMDRDAYVRAYSEHYLGKPLASLENLTEEDGDQWITKAYLQSL' A
#
# COMPACT_ATOMS: atom_id res chain seq x y z
N MET A 1 -1.19 14.41 4.78
CA MET A 1 -2.42 13.65 5.09
C MET A 1 -2.04 12.19 5.09
N LEU A 2 -2.53 11.42 6.06
CA LEU A 2 -2.33 9.96 6.13
C LEU A 2 -3.46 9.28 5.34
N ILE A 3 -3.26 8.03 4.93
CA ILE A 3 -4.31 7.22 4.28
C ILE A 3 -5.63 7.20 5.08
N ASN A 4 -6.75 7.15 4.38
CA ASN A 4 -8.06 7.09 5.01
C ASN A 4 -8.39 5.68 5.54
N ARG A 5 -9.48 5.57 6.31
CA ARG A 5 -9.91 4.31 6.95
C ARG A 5 -10.19 3.18 5.94
N ILE A 6 -10.70 3.50 4.75
CA ILE A 6 -11.00 2.50 3.72
C ILE A 6 -9.69 1.97 3.14
N GLN A 7 -8.78 2.86 2.75
CA GLN A 7 -7.44 2.51 2.26
C GLN A 7 -6.69 1.66 3.30
N ALA A 8 -6.70 2.06 4.57
CA ALA A 8 -6.08 1.29 5.65
C ALA A 8 -6.64 -0.14 5.78
N SER A 9 -7.96 -0.31 5.59
CA SER A 9 -8.61 -1.62 5.57
C SER A 9 -8.16 -2.47 4.38
N ILE A 10 -8.05 -1.87 3.19
CA ILE A 10 -7.58 -2.56 1.98
C ILE A 10 -6.12 -3.00 2.15
N PHE A 11 -5.24 -2.10 2.61
CA PHE A 11 -3.84 -2.44 2.90
C PHE A 11 -3.73 -3.56 3.93
N ARG A 12 -4.56 -3.56 4.97
CA ARG A 12 -4.61 -4.65 5.95
C ARG A 12 -4.92 -5.99 5.29
N GLN A 13 -5.95 -6.05 4.44
CA GLN A 13 -6.31 -7.29 3.73
C GLN A 13 -5.20 -7.74 2.76
N LEU A 14 -4.54 -6.80 2.07
CA LEU A 14 -3.41 -7.11 1.18
C LEU A 14 -2.22 -7.69 1.94
N CYS A 15 -1.92 -7.14 3.12
CA CYS A 15 -0.86 -7.63 4.01
C CYS A 15 -1.20 -9.02 4.55
N GLU A 16 -2.43 -9.23 5.02
CA GLU A 16 -2.92 -10.51 5.54
C GLU A 16 -2.86 -11.61 4.46
N ARG A 17 -3.26 -11.31 3.22
CA ARG A 17 -3.17 -12.27 2.08
C ARG A 17 -1.75 -12.70 1.76
N GLN A 18 -0.77 -11.83 1.99
CA GLN A 18 0.64 -12.10 1.72
C GLN A 18 1.40 -12.59 2.96
N ASN A 19 0.71 -12.71 4.10
CA ASN A 19 1.31 -13.03 5.40
C ASN A 19 2.51 -12.12 5.72
N MET A 20 2.37 -10.82 5.41
CA MET A 20 3.40 -9.81 5.61
C MET A 20 2.96 -8.78 6.66
N ASP A 21 3.92 -8.30 7.44
CA ASP A 21 3.73 -7.09 8.25
C ASP A 21 3.49 -5.87 7.33
N ARG A 22 2.74 -4.87 7.83
CA ARG A 22 2.36 -3.69 7.06
C ARG A 22 3.57 -2.89 6.57
N ASP A 23 4.58 -2.69 7.42
CA ASP A 23 5.76 -1.92 7.03
C ASP A 23 6.73 -2.77 6.20
N ALA A 24 6.71 -4.09 6.39
CA ALA A 24 7.41 -5.01 5.48
C ALA A 24 6.79 -4.98 4.07
N TYR A 25 5.46 -5.01 3.97
CA TYR A 25 4.74 -4.90 2.71
C TYR A 25 5.03 -3.56 2.02
N VAL A 26 4.98 -2.46 2.77
CA VAL A 26 5.26 -1.14 2.19
C VAL A 26 6.69 -1.05 1.65
N ARG A 27 7.69 -1.53 2.40
CA ARG A 27 9.08 -1.55 1.93
C ARG A 27 9.29 -2.41 0.70
N ALA A 28 8.64 -3.57 0.64
CA ALA A 28 8.80 -4.51 -0.47
C ALA A 28 8.20 -4.00 -1.79
N TYR A 29 7.14 -3.18 -1.71
CA TYR A 29 6.30 -2.90 -2.88
C TYR A 29 6.13 -1.41 -3.21
N SER A 30 6.58 -0.50 -2.34
CA SER A 30 6.45 0.96 -2.55
C SER A 30 7.14 1.43 -3.82
N GLU A 31 8.34 0.93 -4.11
CA GLU A 31 9.05 1.27 -5.35
C GLU A 31 8.29 0.79 -6.60
N HIS A 32 7.69 -0.40 -6.54
CA HIS A 32 6.91 -0.95 -7.65
C HIS A 32 5.62 -0.17 -7.91
N TYR A 33 4.86 0.15 -6.86
CA TYR A 33 3.56 0.80 -7.02
C TYR A 33 3.63 2.33 -7.10
N LEU A 34 4.60 2.97 -6.45
CA LEU A 34 4.69 4.43 -6.36
C LEU A 34 5.94 4.99 -7.05
N GLY A 35 6.87 4.16 -7.49
CA GLY A 35 8.14 4.62 -8.08
C GLY A 35 9.06 5.31 -7.06
N LYS A 36 8.76 5.19 -5.76
CA LYS A 36 9.55 5.75 -4.67
C LYS A 36 9.58 4.77 -3.49
N PRO A 37 10.74 4.56 -2.84
CA PRO A 37 10.81 3.72 -1.65
C PRO A 37 10.13 4.42 -0.47
N LEU A 38 9.34 3.67 0.29
CA LEU A 38 8.73 4.10 1.54
C LEU A 38 9.08 3.13 2.66
N ALA A 39 9.30 3.67 3.85
CA ALA A 39 9.71 2.90 5.02
C ALA A 39 8.52 2.29 5.79
N SER A 40 7.38 2.99 5.81
CA SER A 40 6.20 2.60 6.60
C SER A 40 4.91 3.05 5.94
N LEU A 41 3.81 2.44 6.35
CA LEU A 41 2.46 2.80 5.90
C LEU A 41 2.08 4.24 6.30
N GLU A 42 2.64 4.74 7.41
CA GLU A 42 2.41 6.11 7.90
C GLU A 42 3.01 7.18 6.97
N ASN A 43 3.90 6.81 6.06
CA ASN A 43 4.47 7.74 5.10
C ASN A 43 3.61 7.88 3.83
N LEU A 44 2.51 7.12 3.72
CA LEU A 44 1.60 7.20 2.59
C LEU A 44 0.62 8.36 2.76
N THR A 45 0.49 9.14 1.69
CA THR A 45 -0.64 10.04 1.53
C THR A 45 -1.88 9.31 1.03
N GLU A 46 -3.05 9.94 1.15
CA GLU A 46 -4.27 9.38 0.55
C GLU A 46 -4.11 9.19 -0.97
N GLU A 47 -3.46 10.13 -1.66
CA GLU A 47 -3.19 10.04 -3.09
C GLU A 47 -2.26 8.85 -3.43
N ASP A 48 -1.17 8.68 -2.65
CA ASP A 48 -0.30 7.51 -2.79
C ASP A 48 -1.08 6.21 -2.54
N GLY A 49 -1.95 6.20 -1.53
CA GLY A 49 -2.81 5.06 -1.22
C GLY A 49 -3.73 4.69 -2.38
N ASP A 50 -4.41 5.66 -2.98
CA ASP A 50 -5.31 5.44 -4.12
C ASP A 50 -4.56 4.96 -5.36
N GLN A 51 -3.42 5.58 -5.67
CA GLN A 51 -2.59 5.17 -6.81
C GLN A 51 -2.10 3.73 -6.65
N TRP A 52 -1.65 3.37 -5.44
CA TRP A 52 -1.21 2.03 -5.13
C TRP A 52 -2.34 1.02 -5.29
N ILE A 53 -3.47 1.24 -4.62
CA ILE A 53 -4.63 0.33 -4.64
C ILE A 53 -5.11 0.12 -6.08
N THR A 54 -5.17 1.19 -6.88
CA THR A 54 -5.55 1.12 -8.29
C THR A 54 -4.60 0.25 -9.09
N LYS A 55 -3.29 0.45 -8.96
CA LYS A 55 -2.29 -0.37 -9.68
C LYS A 55 -2.31 -1.83 -9.23
N ALA A 56 -2.42 -2.08 -7.92
CA ALA A 56 -2.51 -3.44 -7.39
C ALA A 56 -3.76 -4.16 -7.91
N TYR A 57 -4.89 -3.46 -7.98
CA TYR A 57 -6.12 -3.99 -8.57
C TYR A 57 -5.95 -4.31 -10.06
N LEU A 58 -5.36 -3.40 -10.84
CA LEU A 58 -5.09 -3.61 -12.27
C LEU A 58 -4.14 -4.78 -12.54
N GLN A 59 -3.18 -5.06 -11.65
CA GLN A 59 -2.31 -6.22 -11.77
C GLN A 59 -2.97 -7.55 -11.39
N SER A 60 -4.09 -7.51 -10.65
CA SER A 60 -4.83 -8.71 -10.25
C SER A 60 -5.92 -9.13 -11.24
N LEU A 61 -6.15 -8.34 -12.29
CA LEU A 61 -7.02 -8.64 -13.43
C LEU A 61 -6.27 -9.45 -14.49
#